data_AF-A0A958IUS5-F1
#
_entry.id   AF-A0A958IUS5-F1
#
_cell.length_a   1.000
_cell.length_b   1.000
_cell.length_c   1.000
_cell.angle_alpha   90.00
_cell.angle_beta   90.00
_cell.angle_gamma   90.00
#
_symmetry.space_group_name_H-M   'P 1'
#
loop_
_entity.id
_entity.type
_entity.pdbx_description
1 polymer ?
#
loop_
_entity_poly.entity_id
_entity_poly.type
_entity_poly.pdbx_seq_one_letter_code
_entity_poly.pdbx_strand_id
1 'polypeptide(L)' 'MQSAFLGDVILTLPLLQTVKAHFPEAQVDFLAIPAAGNILETHRDITDLIIFDKRGRDRGAGSFLRLMQRLRRKRYDLA' A
#
# COMPACT_ATOMS: atom_id res chain seq x y z
N MET A 1 8.65 1.01 -19.64
CA MET A 1 8.14 1.74 -18.45
C MET A 1 6.63 1.73 -18.53
N GLN A 2 5.93 1.11 -17.56
CA GLN A 2 4.47 1.05 -17.57
C GLN A 2 3.96 2.08 -16.54
N SER A 3 3.65 3.28 -17.02
CA SER A 3 3.21 4.45 -16.23
C SER A 3 1.80 4.32 -15.65
N ALA A 4 0.98 3.39 -16.18
CA ALA A 4 -0.40 3.20 -15.75
C ALA A 4 -0.54 3.03 -14.23
N PHE A 5 0.35 2.24 -13.60
CA PHE A 5 0.29 1.98 -12.17
C PHE A 5 0.64 3.19 -11.29
N LEU A 6 1.42 4.15 -11.80
CA LEU A 6 1.78 5.33 -11.00
C LEU A 6 0.66 6.38 -11.03
N GLY A 7 0.01 6.56 -12.18
CA GLY A 7 -1.15 7.43 -12.30
C GLY A 7 -2.28 6.99 -11.36
N ASP A 8 -2.58 5.69 -11.34
CA ASP A 8 -3.59 5.12 -10.45
C ASP A 8 -3.28 5.39 -8.98
N VAL A 9 -2.01 5.23 -8.57
CA VAL A 9 -1.58 5.51 -7.18
C VAL A 9 -1.83 6.97 -6.81
N ILE A 10 -1.45 7.91 -7.67
CA ILE A 10 -1.66 9.34 -7.40
C ILE A 10 -3.16 9.64 -7.28
N LEU A 11 -4.00 9.00 -8.12
CA LEU A 11 -5.46 9.16 -8.08
C LEU A 11 -6.10 8.55 -6.83
N THR A 12 -5.43 7.64 -6.13
CA THR A 12 -5.90 7.11 -4.83
C THR A 12 -5.52 7.97 -3.62
N LEU A 13 -4.58 8.92 -3.76
CA LEU A 13 -4.18 9.79 -2.63
C LEU A 13 -5.33 10.67 -2.08
N PRO A 14 -6.20 11.28 -2.92
CA PRO A 14 -7.36 12.01 -2.41
C PRO A 14 -8.33 11.13 -1.60
N LEU A 15 -8.46 9.85 -1.95
CA LEU A 15 -9.24 8.89 -1.17
C LEU A 15 -8.62 8.71 0.22
N LEU A 16 -7.31 8.48 0.29
CA LEU A 16 -6.58 8.37 1.57
C LEU A 16 -6.78 9.62 2.44
N GLN A 17 -6.62 10.81 1.86
CA GLN A 17 -6.80 12.08 2.55
C GLN A 17 -8.23 12.26 3.06
N THR A 18 -9.22 11.83 2.27
CA THR A 18 -10.63 11.88 2.66
C THR A 18 -10.91 10.95 3.83
N VAL A 19 -10.37 9.73 3.83
CA VAL A 19 -10.49 8.79 4.95
C VAL A 19 -9.91 9.39 6.22
N LYS A 20 -8.69 9.95 6.17
CA LYS A 20 -8.07 10.60 7.33
C LYS A 20 -8.80 11.86 7.80
N ALA A 21 -9.42 12.60 6.89
CA ALA A 21 -10.23 13.76 7.26
C ALA A 21 -11.49 13.37 8.06
N HIS A 22 -12.13 12.25 7.71
CA HIS A 22 -13.34 11.77 8.41
C HIS A 22 -13.04 10.88 9.61
N PHE A 23 -11.90 10.18 9.59
CA PHE A 23 -11.44 9.28 10.65
C PHE A 23 -9.97 9.60 10.99
N PRO A 24 -9.70 10.68 11.73
CA PRO A 24 -8.33 11.13 12.01
C PRO A 24 -7.44 10.09 12.70
N GLU A 25 -8.03 9.26 13.56
CA GLU A 25 -7.34 8.19 14.29
C GLU A 25 -7.22 6.89 13.47
N ALA A 26 -7.84 6.80 12.29
CA ALA A 26 -7.75 5.60 11.48
C ALA A 26 -6.30 5.35 11.04
N GLN A 27 -5.86 4.11 11.21
CA GLN A 27 -4.61 3.61 10.65
C GLN A 27 -4.87 3.13 9.23
N VAL A 28 -4.15 3.71 8.28
CA VAL A 28 -4.31 3.36 6.86
C VAL A 28 -2.98 2.87 6.33
N ASP A 29 -2.94 1.57 6.05
CA ASP A 29 -1.78 0.93 5.43
C ASP A 29 -1.95 0.91 3.92
N PHE A 30 -0.86 1.13 3.19
CA PHE A 30 -0.88 1.21 1.74
C PHE A 30 0.01 0.12 1.14
N LEU A 31 -0.56 -0.75 0.30
CA LEU A 31 0.18 -1.78 -0.43
C LEU A 31 0.53 -1.28 -1.82
N ALA A 32 1.82 -1.19 -2.14
CA ALA A 32 2.31 -0.67 -3.41
C ALA A 32 3.40 -1.52 -4.05
N ILE A 33 3.62 -1.32 -5.34
CA ILE A 33 4.80 -1.84 -6.06
C ILE A 33 6.00 -0.91 -5.82
N PRO A 34 7.25 -1.40 -5.99
CA PRO A 34 8.44 -0.58 -5.76
C PRO A 34 8.46 0.77 -6.49
N ALA A 35 7.96 0.80 -7.73
CA ALA A 35 7.95 2.03 -8.53
C ALA A 35 7.08 3.15 -7.93
N ALA A 36 6.05 2.80 -7.15
CA ALA A 36 5.19 3.75 -6.45
C ALA A 36 5.69 4.06 -5.03
N GLY A 37 6.51 3.19 -4.44
CA GLY A 37 7.00 3.33 -3.06
C GLY A 37 7.70 4.66 -2.82
N ASN A 38 8.63 5.04 -3.70
CA ASN A 38 9.41 6.27 -3.56
C ASN A 38 8.56 7.55 -3.46
N ILE A 39 7.34 7.56 -4.01
CA ILE A 39 6.44 8.72 -4.01
C ILE A 39 5.55 8.71 -2.75
N LEU A 40 5.33 7.54 -2.16
CA LEU A 40 4.45 7.34 -1.02
C LEU A 40 5.20 7.34 0.32
N GLU A 41 6.51 7.09 0.33
CA GLU A 41 7.33 6.96 1.55
C GLU A 41 7.23 8.17 2.50
N THR A 42 6.94 9.37 1.98
CA THR A 42 6.84 10.61 2.78
C THR A 42 5.40 11.05 3.04
N HIS A 43 4.40 10.27 2.60
CA HIS A 43 3.01 10.68 2.74
C HIS A 43 2.52 10.49 4.18
N ARG A 44 2.36 11.59 4.91
CA ARG A 44 2.00 11.63 6.35
C ARG A 44 0.75 10.85 6.75
N ASP A 45 -0.17 10.67 5.81
CA ASP A 45 -1.45 10.00 6.04
C ASP A 45 -1.37 8.46 5.95
N ILE A 46 -0.23 7.92 5.51
CA ILE A 46 0.04 6.48 5.46
C ILE A 46 0.68 6.03 6.77
N THR A 47 0.10 5.01 7.41
CA THR A 47 0.61 4.43 8.65
C THR A 47 1.72 3.41 8.40
N ASP A 48 1.51 2.47 7.47
CA ASP A 48 2.54 1.55 6.98
C ASP A 48 2.50 1.45 5.47
N LEU A 49 3.65 1.65 4.82
CA LEU A 49 3.82 1.46 3.39
C LEU A 49 4.40 0.07 3.12
N ILE A 50 3.55 -0.81 2.58
CA ILE A 50 3.89 -2.19 2.29
C ILE A 50 4.34 -2.28 0.84
N ILE A 51 5.64 -2.48 0.59
CA ILE A 51 6.15 -2.67 -0.78
C ILE A 51 6.22 -4.16 -1.13
N PHE A 52 5.46 -4.58 -2.15
CA PHE A 52 5.47 -5.95 -2.66
C PHE A 52 6.03 -6.01 -4.09
N ASP A 53 7.24 -6.55 -4.21
CA ASP A 53 7.96 -6.65 -5.47
C ASP A 53 7.78 -8.03 -6.13
N LYS A 54 6.57 -8.28 -6.64
CA LYS A 54 6.21 -9.55 -7.30
C LYS A 54 7.10 -9.91 -8.49
N ARG A 55 7.83 -8.92 -9.05
CA ARG A 55 8.74 -9.08 -10.19
C ARG A 55 10.20 -9.07 -9.79
N GLY A 56 10.55 -9.01 -8.51
CA GLY A 56 11.92 -9.07 -8.03
C GLY A 56 12.03 -9.92 -6.77
N ARG A 57 12.25 -9.29 -5.62
CA ARG A 57 12.52 -9.99 -4.35
C ARG A 57 11.34 -10.82 -3.83
N ASP A 58 10.10 -10.49 -4.22
CA ASP A 58 8.88 -11.15 -3.72
C ASP A 58 8.23 -12.05 -4.79
N ARG A 59 9.03 -12.67 -5.67
CA ARG A 59 8.53 -13.60 -6.69
C ARG A 59 7.98 -14.90 -6.07
N GLY A 60 7.00 -15.49 -6.74
CA GLY A 60 6.48 -16.82 -6.46
C GLY A 60 5.37 -16.88 -5.39
N ALA A 61 4.65 -18.00 -5.37
CA ALA A 61 3.48 -18.20 -4.50
C ALA A 61 3.84 -18.15 -3.01
N GLY A 62 5.02 -18.63 -2.61
CA GLY A 62 5.47 -18.58 -1.21
C GLY A 62 5.59 -17.16 -0.66
N SER A 63 6.10 -16.21 -1.46
CA SER A 63 6.21 -14.80 -1.10
C SER A 63 4.83 -14.15 -0.95
N PHE A 64 3.91 -14.48 -1.85
CA PHE A 64 2.52 -14.06 -1.76
C PHE A 64 1.83 -14.61 -0.51
N LEU A 65 2.00 -15.90 -0.19
CA LEU A 65 1.45 -16.50 1.03
C LEU A 65 2.00 -15.84 2.29
N ARG A 66 3.30 -15.51 2.34
CA ARG A 66 3.90 -14.75 3.45
C ARG A 66 3.29 -13.34 3.57
N LEU A 67 3.08 -12.64 2.45
CA LEU A 67 2.39 -11.36 2.45
C LEU A 67 0.97 -11.52 3.02
N MET A 68 0.20 -12.49 2.54
CA MET A 68 -1.17 -12.72 3.03
C MET A 68 -1.21 -13.03 4.53
N GLN A 69 -0.29 -13.86 5.02
CA GLN A 69 -0.19 -14.12 6.46
C GLN A 69 0.16 -12.86 7.27
N ARG A 70 1.06 -12.02 6.75
CA ARG A 70 1.41 -10.73 7.36
C ARG A 70 0.19 -9.79 7.41
N LEU A 71 -0.55 -9.66 6.31
CA LEU A 71 -1.76 -8.81 6.26
C LEU A 71 -2.86 -9.34 7.21
N ARG A 72 -3.08 -10.65 7.26
CA ARG A 72 -4.07 -11.25 8.17
C ARG A 72 -3.75 -11.01 9.65
N ARG A 73 -2.47 -10.98 10.02
CA ARG A 73 -2.06 -10.70 11.41
C ARG A 73 -2.37 -9.26 11.84
N LYS A 74 -2.49 -8.32 10.89
CA LYS A 74 -2.86 -6.93 11.18
C LYS A 74 -4.34 -6.73 11.49
N ARG A 75 -5.21 -7.73 11.19
CA ARG A 75 -6.64 -7.70 11.53
C ARG A 75 -7.33 -6.41 11.06
N TYR A 76 -7.19 -6.08 9.78
CA TYR A 76 -7.85 -4.92 9.20
C TYR A 76 -9.38 -5.01 9.33
N ASP A 77 -10.00 -3.90 9.71
CA ASP A 77 -11.45 -3.77 9.74
C ASP A 77 -12.03 -3.66 8.32
N LEU A 78 -11.26 -3.07 7.39
CA LEU A 78 -11.64 -2.80 5.99
C LEU A 78 -10.42 -2.97 5.07
N ALA A 79 -10.63 -3.48 3.84
CA ALA A 79 -9.59 -3.65 2.81
C ALA A 79 -10.18 -3.56 1.39
#